data_AF-A0A9P5PH30-F1
#
_entry.id   AF-A0A9P5PH30-F1
#
_cell.length_a   1.000
_cell.length_b   1.000
_cell.length_c   1.000
_cell.angle_alpha   90.00
_cell.angle_beta   90.00
_cell.angle_gamma   90.00
#
_symmetry.space_group_name_H-M   'P 1'
#
loop_
_entity.id
_entity.type
_entity.pdbx_description
1 polymer ?
#
loop_
_entity_poly.entity_id
_entity_poly.type
_entity_poly.pdbx_seq_one_letter_code
_entity_poly.pdbx_strand_id
1 'polypeptide(L)'
;MEVDDEQTNTSPDIDFKVYRIYRQFLVDMALKSSTTKQGGGPSYMKLNEEERVRVTEDLYNNLKLSDMWNEVFWKVGTPASREQVFRHLFPPKGHETSPKAQNYPTSQYYRIGRLYVLLLTRKRWKKFEERFRKKVLPLKWLPFAGSDRMWNTSQKPKGFTRLPPRTSGPAPHILCREEPSWEED
;
A
#
# COMPACT_ATOMS: atom_id res chain seq x y z
N MET A 1 4.74 -2.88 -45.63
CA MET A 1 4.75 -1.53 -45.05
C MET A 1 4.85 -1.74 -43.55
N GLU A 2 6.09 -1.84 -43.05
CA GLU A 2 6.34 -1.93 -41.61
C GLU A 2 5.92 -0.60 -41.00
N VAL A 3 4.89 -0.64 -40.16
CA VAL A 3 4.54 0.51 -39.34
C VAL A 3 5.57 0.54 -38.23
N ASP A 4 6.52 1.44 -38.40
CA ASP A 4 7.60 1.73 -37.47
C ASP A 4 6.98 2.29 -36.17
N ASP A 5 6.61 1.38 -35.27
CA ASP A 5 5.93 1.66 -34.00
C ASP A 5 6.93 2.10 -32.91
N GLU A 6 8.07 2.68 -33.32
CA GLU A 6 9.01 3.43 -32.48
C GLU A 6 8.52 4.87 -32.26
N GLN A 7 7.25 5.04 -31.86
CA GLN A 7 6.85 6.28 -31.18
C GLN A 7 7.52 6.32 -29.79
N THR A 8 8.74 6.84 -29.82
CA THR A 8 9.57 7.52 -28.81
C THR A 8 8.82 8.10 -27.61
N ASN A 9 8.23 7.24 -26.79
CA ASN A 9 7.68 7.66 -25.52
C ASN A 9 8.83 7.63 -24.47
N THR A 10 9.53 8.75 -24.30
CA THR A 10 10.82 8.89 -23.60
C THR A 10 10.75 8.57 -22.09
N SER A 11 11.90 8.51 -21.39
CA SER A 11 11.98 8.31 -19.92
C SER A 11 11.02 9.22 -19.10
N PRO A 12 10.85 10.51 -19.45
CA PRO A 12 9.87 11.41 -18.82
C PRO A 12 8.44 10.88 -18.72
N ASP A 13 7.95 10.13 -19.71
CA ASP A 13 6.61 9.55 -19.68
C ASP A 13 6.46 8.49 -18.58
N ILE A 14 7.47 7.62 -18.42
CA ILE A 14 7.47 6.62 -17.34
C ILE A 14 7.52 7.31 -15.99
N ASP A 15 8.34 8.34 -15.82
CA ASP A 15 8.44 9.09 -14.56
C ASP A 15 7.11 9.74 -14.17
N PHE A 16 6.42 10.36 -15.14
CA PHE A 16 5.11 10.94 -14.93
C PHE A 16 4.06 9.88 -14.54
N LYS A 17 4.04 8.74 -15.24
CA LYS A 17 3.11 7.65 -14.91
C LYS A 17 3.39 7.06 -13.52
N VAL A 18 4.66 6.88 -13.15
CA VAL A 18 5.09 6.40 -11.83
C VAL A 18 4.64 7.39 -10.75
N TYR A 19 4.90 8.68 -10.95
CA TYR A 19 4.47 9.72 -10.01
C TYR A 19 2.95 9.70 -9.79
N ARG A 20 2.17 9.68 -10.87
CA ARG A 20 0.70 9.65 -10.78
C ARG A 20 0.17 8.42 -10.05
N ILE A 21 0.64 7.22 -10.40
CA ILE A 21 0.19 6.01 -9.72
C ILE A 21 0.63 5.99 -8.26
N TYR A 22 1.79 6.56 -7.95
CA TYR A 22 2.31 6.59 -6.59
C TYR A 22 1.53 7.54 -5.71
N ARG A 23 1.19 8.73 -6.21
CA ARG A 23 0.24 9.62 -5.50
C ARG A 23 -1.10 8.94 -5.24
N GLN A 24 -1.65 8.23 -6.23
CA GLN A 24 -2.89 7.49 -6.04
C GLN A 24 -2.73 6.32 -5.05
N PHE A 25 -1.59 5.63 -5.06
CA PHE A 25 -1.29 4.54 -4.14
C PHE A 25 -1.35 5.02 -2.68
N LEU A 26 -0.71 6.16 -2.37
CA LEU A 26 -0.73 6.74 -1.03
C LEU A 26 -2.16 7.06 -0.58
N VAL A 27 -2.98 7.65 -1.46
CA VAL A 27 -4.37 7.98 -1.16
C VAL A 27 -5.21 6.72 -0.96
N ASP A 28 -5.10 5.74 -1.86
CA ASP A 28 -5.88 4.50 -1.79
C ASP A 28 -5.53 3.66 -0.56
N MET A 29 -4.27 3.60 -0.16
CA MET A 29 -3.87 2.91 1.07
C MET A 29 -4.61 3.50 2.28
N ALA A 30 -4.70 4.83 2.39
CA ALA A 30 -5.38 5.51 3.49
C ALA A 30 -6.91 5.34 3.42
N LEU A 31 -7.51 5.55 2.23
CA LEU A 31 -8.95 5.39 2.02
C LEU A 31 -9.45 3.98 2.28
N LYS A 32 -8.66 2.96 1.90
CA LYS A 32 -9.04 1.55 2.07
C LYS A 32 -8.65 0.96 3.42
N SER A 33 -8.08 1.76 4.32
CA SER A 33 -7.75 1.32 5.68
C SER A 33 -8.98 0.77 6.39
N SER A 34 -8.78 -0.26 7.20
CA SER A 34 -9.88 -1.04 7.75
C SER A 34 -10.74 -0.27 8.75
N THR A 35 -11.97 -0.74 8.93
CA THR A 35 -12.91 -0.25 9.95
C THR A 35 -13.05 -1.26 11.10
N THR A 36 -13.37 -0.77 12.29
CA THR A 36 -13.50 -1.58 13.52
C THR A 36 -14.63 -2.61 13.47
N LYS A 37 -15.67 -2.36 12.67
CA LYS A 37 -16.77 -3.30 12.39
C LYS A 37 -16.90 -3.58 10.90
N GLN A 38 -17.38 -4.77 10.53
CA GLN A 38 -17.85 -5.05 9.17
C GLN A 38 -18.97 -4.04 8.82
N GLY A 39 -18.63 -2.99 8.07
CA GLY A 39 -19.61 -2.13 7.39
C GLY A 39 -20.13 -0.88 8.11
N GLY A 40 -19.55 -0.44 9.24
CA GLY A 40 -20.03 0.82 9.84
C GLY A 40 -19.42 1.26 11.18
N GLY A 41 -18.35 0.62 11.66
CA GLY A 41 -17.64 1.07 12.86
C GLY A 41 -16.65 2.19 12.56
N PRO A 42 -16.21 2.97 13.55
CA PRO A 42 -15.16 3.97 13.36
C PRO A 42 -13.92 3.33 12.74
N SER A 43 -13.21 4.08 11.91
CA SER A 43 -12.00 3.56 11.29
C SER A 43 -10.89 3.37 12.31
N TYR A 44 -10.02 2.40 12.08
CA TYR A 44 -8.77 2.30 12.84
C TYR A 44 -7.84 3.47 12.55
N MET A 45 -7.94 4.11 11.39
CA MET A 45 -7.19 5.30 11.07
C MET A 45 -7.96 6.54 11.57
N LYS A 46 -7.30 7.40 12.36
CA LYS A 46 -7.87 8.62 12.96
C LYS A 46 -8.33 9.64 11.91
N LEU A 47 -7.69 9.64 10.75
CA LEU A 47 -8.01 10.54 9.64
C LEU A 47 -9.44 10.32 9.14
N ASN A 48 -10.17 11.41 8.95
CA ASN A 48 -11.45 11.42 8.27
C ASN A 48 -11.27 11.26 6.74
N GLU A 49 -12.37 11.16 5.99
CA GLU A 49 -12.32 10.94 4.54
C GLU A 49 -11.62 12.07 3.77
N GLU A 50 -11.87 13.34 4.15
CA GLU A 50 -11.25 14.51 3.51
C GLU A 50 -9.73 14.56 3.76
N GLU A 51 -9.29 14.16 4.94
CA GLU A 51 -7.87 14.07 5.27
C GLU A 51 -7.21 12.92 4.50
N ARG A 52 -7.90 11.78 4.36
CA ARG A 52 -7.39 10.61 3.60
C ARG A 52 -7.16 10.90 2.13
N VAL A 53 -7.97 11.75 1.50
CA VAL A 53 -7.75 12.12 0.09
C VAL A 53 -6.58 13.09 -0.10
N ARG A 54 -6.11 13.73 0.98
CA ARG A 54 -5.01 14.72 0.97
C ARG A 54 -3.68 14.15 1.46
N VAL A 55 -3.62 12.87 1.82
CA VAL A 55 -2.41 12.26 2.39
C VAL A 55 -1.21 12.39 1.45
N THR A 56 -0.05 12.58 2.06
CA THR A 56 1.25 12.66 1.39
C THR A 56 2.14 11.50 1.84
N GLU A 57 3.39 11.49 1.36
CA GLU A 57 4.41 10.56 1.84
C GLU A 57 4.69 10.75 3.34
N ASP A 58 4.42 11.93 3.90
CA ASP A 58 4.68 12.26 5.30
C ASP A 58 3.88 11.35 6.24
N LEU A 59 2.64 11.01 5.86
CA LEU A 59 1.84 10.03 6.60
C LEU A 59 2.58 8.69 6.70
N TYR A 60 3.15 8.21 5.61
CA TYR A 60 3.82 6.91 5.54
C TYR A 60 5.24 6.94 6.11
N ASN A 61 5.77 8.14 6.38
CA ASN A 61 7.07 8.37 7.00
C ASN A 61 6.98 8.78 8.48
N ASN A 62 5.77 9.03 9.00
CA ASN A 62 5.55 9.22 10.42
C ASN A 62 5.48 7.85 11.12
N LEU A 63 6.31 7.67 12.16
CA LEU A 63 6.37 6.48 12.98
C LEU A 63 5.77 6.66 14.37
N LYS A 64 5.30 7.87 14.71
CA LYS A 64 4.42 8.09 15.84
C LYS A 64 3.02 7.64 15.45
N LEU A 65 2.79 6.33 15.58
CA LEU A 65 1.58 5.70 15.04
C LEU A 65 0.31 6.17 15.73
N SER A 66 0.40 6.65 16.97
CA SER A 66 -0.71 7.26 17.70
C SER A 66 -1.27 8.51 17.02
N ASP A 67 -0.51 9.20 16.16
CA ASP A 67 -1.00 10.36 15.41
C ASP A 67 -2.06 9.97 14.36
N MET A 68 -2.04 8.73 13.88
CA MET A 68 -2.85 8.31 12.73
C MET A 68 -3.67 7.05 12.97
N TRP A 69 -3.38 6.26 14.00
CA TRP A 69 -4.07 5.01 14.30
C TRP A 69 -4.68 5.06 15.70
N ASN A 70 -5.89 4.51 15.82
CA ASN A 70 -6.54 4.21 17.09
C ASN A 70 -6.01 2.91 17.68
N GLU A 71 -5.85 1.89 16.82
CA GLU A 71 -5.30 0.58 17.19
C GLU A 71 -4.63 -0.06 15.98
N VAL A 72 -3.50 -0.74 16.18
CA VAL A 72 -2.75 -1.41 15.11
C VAL A 72 -1.90 -2.56 15.66
N PHE A 73 -1.67 -3.57 14.83
CA PHE A 73 -0.58 -4.53 15.03
C PHE A 73 0.59 -4.13 14.15
N TRP A 74 1.78 -4.03 14.72
CA TRP A 74 2.99 -3.69 13.98
C TRP A 74 4.10 -4.72 14.21
N LYS A 75 5.03 -4.80 13.27
CA LYS A 75 6.34 -5.44 13.45
C LYS A 75 7.38 -4.79 12.56
N VAL A 76 8.66 -4.94 12.90
CA VAL A 76 9.75 -4.58 11.99
C VAL A 76 9.83 -5.58 10.86
N GLY A 77 9.78 -5.09 9.62
CA GLY A 77 9.89 -5.90 8.42
C GLY A 77 11.33 -6.09 7.98
N THR A 78 11.73 -7.33 7.77
CA THR A 78 12.97 -7.65 7.03
C THR A 78 12.87 -7.17 5.58
N PRO A 79 13.99 -6.92 4.88
CA PRO A 79 13.98 -6.58 3.47
C PRO A 79 13.16 -7.56 2.61
N ALA A 80 13.27 -8.86 2.89
CA ALA A 80 12.49 -9.90 2.22
C ALA A 80 10.98 -9.78 2.47
N SER A 81 10.56 -9.54 3.71
CA SER A 81 9.13 -9.36 4.02
C SER A 81 8.55 -8.10 3.39
N ARG A 82 9.33 -7.01 3.32
CA ARG A 82 8.92 -5.75 2.67
C ARG A 82 8.79 -5.93 1.16
N GLU A 83 9.73 -6.63 0.53
CA GLU A 83 9.66 -6.99 -0.89
C GLU A 83 8.45 -7.90 -1.17
N GLN A 84 8.16 -8.86 -0.28
CA GLN A 84 6.96 -9.70 -0.41
C GLN A 84 5.68 -8.88 -0.34
N VAL A 85 5.55 -7.97 0.63
CA VAL A 85 4.41 -7.04 0.73
C VAL A 85 4.31 -6.18 -0.54
N PHE A 86 5.43 -5.66 -1.05
CA PHE A 86 5.44 -4.92 -2.31
C PHE A 86 4.88 -5.74 -3.48
N ARG A 87 5.25 -7.02 -3.59
CA ARG A 87 4.71 -7.93 -4.64
C ARG A 87 3.23 -8.24 -4.48
N HIS A 88 2.68 -8.13 -3.27
CA HIS A 88 1.23 -8.23 -3.06
C HIS A 88 0.53 -6.92 -3.47
N LEU A 89 1.08 -5.78 -3.04
CA LEU A 89 0.56 -4.45 -3.38
C LEU A 89 0.64 -4.13 -4.87
N PHE A 90 1.69 -4.62 -5.54
CA PHE A 90 1.99 -4.37 -6.93
C PHE A 90 2.46 -5.67 -7.61
N PRO A 91 1.53 -6.57 -7.92
CA PRO A 91 1.87 -7.90 -8.40
C PRO A 91 2.50 -7.88 -9.81
N PRO A 92 3.37 -8.86 -10.11
CA PRO A 92 4.06 -8.91 -11.39
C PRO A 92 3.08 -9.10 -12.54
N LYS A 93 3.52 -8.70 -13.75
CA LYS A 93 2.76 -8.90 -14.99
C LYS A 93 2.36 -10.38 -15.14
N GLY A 94 1.09 -10.63 -15.41
CA GLY A 94 0.51 -11.97 -15.55
C GLY A 94 -0.09 -12.55 -14.27
N HIS A 95 0.07 -11.90 -13.11
CA HIS A 95 -0.62 -12.32 -11.90
C HIS A 95 -2.12 -12.01 -12.01
N GLU A 96 -2.97 -12.97 -11.67
CA GLU A 96 -4.41 -12.76 -11.53
C GLU A 96 -4.75 -12.69 -10.04
N THR A 97 -5.22 -11.52 -9.61
CA THR A 97 -5.70 -11.36 -8.24
C THR A 97 -7.08 -12.01 -8.14
N SER A 98 -7.29 -12.78 -7.09
CA SER A 98 -8.56 -13.46 -6.83
C SER A 98 -9.75 -12.48 -6.92
N PRO A 99 -10.88 -12.87 -7.53
CA PRO A 99 -12.10 -12.05 -7.52
C PRO A 99 -12.60 -11.74 -6.10
N LYS A 100 -12.22 -12.58 -5.12
CA LYS A 100 -12.55 -12.39 -3.69
C LYS A 100 -11.54 -11.50 -2.96
N ALA A 101 -10.53 -10.98 -3.64
CA ALA A 101 -9.51 -10.18 -3.01
C ALA A 101 -10.08 -8.85 -2.51
N GLN A 102 -9.81 -8.54 -1.27
CA GLN A 102 -10.36 -7.36 -0.60
C GLN A 102 -9.49 -6.14 -0.85
N ASN A 103 -10.17 -5.00 -1.02
CA ASN A 103 -9.63 -3.67 -1.33
C ASN A 103 -9.02 -3.53 -2.73
N TYR A 104 -8.23 -4.50 -3.22
CA TYR A 104 -7.52 -4.40 -4.51
C TYR A 104 -8.38 -3.99 -5.71
N PRO A 105 -9.48 -4.70 -6.07
CA PRO A 105 -10.22 -4.37 -7.28
C PRO A 105 -10.88 -2.98 -7.24
N THR A 106 -11.10 -2.46 -6.03
CA THR A 106 -11.74 -1.17 -5.78
C THR A 106 -10.74 -0.02 -5.59
N SER A 107 -9.43 -0.31 -5.59
CA SER A 107 -8.37 0.70 -5.51
C SER A 107 -8.03 1.21 -6.90
N GLN A 108 -8.04 2.52 -7.07
CA GLN A 108 -7.76 3.20 -8.33
C GLN A 108 -6.31 3.00 -8.78
N TYR A 109 -5.32 3.06 -7.87
CA TYR A 109 -3.92 2.79 -8.19
C TYR A 109 -3.77 1.39 -8.79
N TYR A 110 -4.49 0.42 -8.22
CA TYR A 110 -4.41 -0.97 -8.67
C TYR A 110 -5.03 -1.10 -10.07
N ARG A 111 -6.22 -0.54 -10.29
CA ARG A 111 -6.89 -0.52 -11.61
C ARG A 111 -6.03 0.15 -12.69
N ILE A 112 -5.44 1.31 -12.39
CA ILE A 112 -4.54 2.03 -13.31
C ILE A 112 -3.26 1.21 -13.55
N GLY A 113 -2.69 0.60 -12.52
CA GLY A 113 -1.53 -0.28 -12.63
C GLY A 113 -1.80 -1.45 -13.57
N ARG A 114 -2.98 -2.09 -13.46
CA ARG A 114 -3.41 -3.16 -14.37
C ARG A 114 -3.52 -2.69 -15.81
N LEU A 115 -4.02 -1.48 -16.04
CA LEU A 115 -4.04 -0.88 -17.38
C LEU A 115 -2.61 -0.70 -17.92
N TYR A 116 -1.67 -0.23 -17.10
CA TYR A 116 -0.27 -0.09 -17.51
C TYR A 116 0.41 -1.45 -17.78
N VAL A 117 0.05 -2.51 -17.07
CA VAL A 117 0.52 -3.88 -17.38
C VAL A 117 0.16 -4.28 -18.81
N LEU A 118 -1.06 -3.94 -19.26
CA LEU A 118 -1.55 -4.26 -20.59
C LEU A 118 -0.92 -3.38 -21.67
N LEU A 119 -0.82 -2.06 -21.41
CA LEU A 119 -0.37 -1.08 -22.40
C LEU A 119 1.15 -1.01 -22.56
N LEU A 120 1.93 -1.29 -21.51
CA LEU A 120 3.39 -1.17 -21.56
C LEU A 120 4.05 -2.44 -22.10
N THR A 121 5.03 -2.25 -22.97
CA THR A 121 5.95 -3.33 -23.36
C THR A 121 6.68 -3.89 -22.13
N ARG A 122 7.15 -5.14 -22.21
CA ARG A 122 7.85 -5.81 -21.08
C ARG A 122 9.04 -4.98 -20.57
N LYS A 123 9.81 -4.37 -21.46
CA LYS A 123 10.96 -3.52 -21.13
C LYS A 123 10.53 -2.25 -20.38
N ARG A 124 9.46 -1.59 -20.82
CA ARG A 124 8.92 -0.39 -20.16
C ARG A 124 8.30 -0.73 -18.81
N TRP A 125 7.53 -1.82 -18.74
CA TRP A 125 6.95 -2.31 -17.48
C TRP A 125 8.03 -2.56 -16.42
N LYS A 126 9.12 -3.24 -16.77
CA LYS A 126 10.23 -3.48 -15.83
C LYS A 126 10.82 -2.17 -15.27
N LYS A 127 11.01 -1.16 -16.13
CA LYS A 127 11.47 0.18 -15.71
C LYS A 127 10.46 0.88 -14.81
N PHE A 128 9.17 0.79 -15.15
CA PHE A 128 8.08 1.34 -14.35
C PHE A 128 8.06 0.71 -12.95
N GLU A 129 8.05 -0.63 -12.88
CA GLU A 129 8.02 -1.40 -11.65
C GLU A 129 9.24 -1.08 -10.77
N GLU A 130 10.44 -1.01 -11.36
CA GLU A 130 11.66 -0.65 -10.63
C GLU A 130 11.57 0.75 -10.01
N ARG A 131 11.08 1.75 -10.76
CA ARG A 131 10.92 3.12 -10.27
C ARG A 131 9.83 3.23 -9.21
N PHE A 132 8.71 2.53 -9.41
CA PHE A 132 7.63 2.46 -8.42
C PHE A 132 8.11 1.78 -7.12
N ARG A 133 8.87 0.69 -7.24
CA ARG A 133 9.49 0.00 -6.11
C ARG A 133 10.42 0.92 -5.31
N LYS A 134 11.24 1.73 -6.00
CA LYS A 134 12.12 2.75 -5.39
C LYS A 134 11.35 3.86 -4.66
N LYS A 135 10.07 4.07 -4.95
CA LYS A 135 9.20 5.01 -4.23
C LYS A 135 8.53 4.36 -3.03
N VAL A 136 8.01 3.14 -3.18
CA VAL A 136 7.24 2.45 -2.13
C VAL A 136 8.09 1.84 -1.02
N LEU A 137 9.20 1.15 -1.37
CA LEU A 137 10.00 0.44 -0.36
C LEU A 137 10.71 1.34 0.67
N PRO A 138 11.07 2.61 0.39
CA PRO A 138 11.63 3.50 1.41
C PRO A 138 10.64 3.95 2.49
N LEU A 139 9.32 3.91 2.25
CA LEU A 139 8.29 4.35 3.19
C LEU A 139 8.48 3.69 4.56
N LYS A 140 8.36 4.44 5.65
CA LYS A 140 8.67 3.90 6.99
C LYS A 140 7.68 2.85 7.45
N TRP A 141 6.44 2.88 6.99
CA TRP A 141 5.50 1.79 7.21
C TRP A 141 4.64 1.51 5.96
N LEU A 142 4.17 0.27 5.86
CA LEU A 142 3.27 -0.21 4.81
C LEU A 142 2.19 -1.12 5.44
N PRO A 143 0.99 -1.24 4.85
CA PRO A 143 0.09 -2.32 5.24
C PRO A 143 0.79 -3.68 5.04
N PHE A 144 0.58 -4.61 5.97
CA PHE A 144 1.07 -5.98 5.83
C PHE A 144 0.16 -6.76 4.87
N ALA A 145 0.23 -6.40 3.60
CA ALA A 145 -0.63 -6.89 2.55
C ALA A 145 -0.36 -8.36 2.21
N GLY A 146 -1.46 -9.11 1.99
CA GLY A 146 -1.45 -10.46 1.43
C GLY A 146 -1.97 -10.48 -0.01
N SER A 147 -1.94 -11.64 -0.65
CA SER A 147 -2.44 -11.84 -2.01
C SER A 147 -3.96 -11.67 -2.14
N ASP A 148 -4.70 -11.91 -1.07
CA ASP A 148 -6.16 -11.86 -0.99
C ASP A 148 -6.68 -10.62 -0.27
N ARG A 149 -5.85 -9.88 0.47
CA ARG A 149 -6.28 -8.67 1.17
C ARG A 149 -5.14 -7.67 1.34
N MET A 150 -5.42 -6.42 1.02
CA MET A 150 -4.49 -5.30 1.21
C MET A 150 -4.26 -4.99 2.69
N TRP A 151 -5.34 -4.96 3.48
CA TRP A 151 -5.31 -4.66 4.91
C TRP A 151 -5.69 -5.86 5.76
N ASN A 152 -4.71 -6.64 6.22
CA ASN A 152 -4.97 -7.75 7.14
C ASN A 152 -5.46 -7.25 8.51
N THR A 153 -6.52 -7.87 9.05
CA THR A 153 -7.19 -7.44 10.29
C THR A 153 -7.52 -8.60 11.23
N SER A 154 -6.69 -9.64 11.28
CA SER A 154 -6.94 -10.76 12.21
C SER A 154 -6.54 -10.40 13.64
N GLN A 155 -7.03 -11.20 14.59
CA GLN A 155 -6.59 -11.14 15.97
C GLN A 155 -5.21 -11.78 16.11
N LYS A 156 -4.34 -11.16 16.93
CA LYS A 156 -3.04 -11.72 17.39
C LYS A 156 -2.18 -12.36 16.28
N PRO A 157 -1.80 -11.62 15.23
CA PRO A 157 -0.88 -12.16 14.22
C PRO A 157 0.48 -12.52 14.82
N LYS A 158 1.06 -13.64 14.39
CA LYS A 158 2.34 -14.15 14.90
C LYS A 158 3.47 -13.13 14.68
N GLY A 159 4.17 -12.78 15.75
CA GLY A 159 5.35 -11.91 15.71
C GLY A 159 5.04 -10.42 15.54
N PHE A 160 3.81 -9.98 15.84
CA PHE A 160 3.46 -8.56 15.90
C PHE A 160 3.22 -8.13 17.34
N THR A 161 3.50 -6.86 17.58
CA THR A 161 3.19 -6.13 18.81
C THR A 161 1.91 -5.31 18.57
N ARG A 162 1.03 -5.25 19.57
CA ARG A 162 -0.18 -4.43 19.52
C ARG A 162 0.08 -3.05 20.09
N LEU A 163 -0.47 -2.03 19.45
CA LEU A 163 -0.58 -0.68 19.97
C LEU A 163 -2.05 -0.20 19.90
N PRO A 164 -2.57 0.50 20.92
CA PRO A 164 -1.94 0.71 22.22
C PRO A 164 -1.75 -0.61 22.97
N PRO A 165 -0.80 -0.69 23.92
CA PRO A 165 -0.67 -1.85 24.79
C PRO A 165 -1.99 -2.17 25.51
N ARG A 166 -2.17 -3.43 25.92
CA ARG A 166 -3.34 -3.90 26.72
C ARG A 166 -4.72 -3.79 26.06
N THR A 167 -4.82 -3.33 24.81
CA THR A 167 -6.05 -3.46 24.01
C THR A 167 -6.20 -4.86 23.43
N SER A 168 -7.41 -5.22 22.97
CA SER A 168 -7.71 -6.54 22.40
C SER A 168 -8.67 -6.45 21.22
N GLY A 169 -8.70 -7.50 20.40
CA GLY A 169 -9.57 -7.56 19.22
C GLY A 169 -8.81 -7.53 17.89
N PRO A 170 -9.52 -7.50 16.75
CA PRO A 170 -8.89 -7.28 15.45
C PRO A 170 -8.26 -5.88 15.41
N ALA A 171 -7.22 -5.71 14.59
CA ALA A 171 -6.65 -4.42 14.24
C ALA A 171 -5.87 -4.57 12.93
N PRO A 172 -5.65 -3.50 12.15
CA PRO A 172 -4.84 -3.54 10.93
C PRO A 172 -3.42 -4.00 11.24
N HIS A 173 -2.83 -4.77 10.33
CA HIS A 173 -1.44 -5.19 10.44
C HIS A 173 -0.59 -4.30 9.55
N ILE A 174 0.47 -3.73 10.12
CA ILE A 174 1.44 -2.92 9.38
C ILE A 174 2.85 -3.44 9.56
N LEU A 175 3.66 -3.19 8.55
CA LEU A 175 5.07 -3.52 8.50
C LEU A 175 5.87 -2.22 8.60
N CYS A 176 6.56 -2.02 9.72
CA CYS A 176 7.41 -0.87 9.95
C CYS A 176 8.85 -1.17 9.50
N ARG A 177 9.59 -0.15 9.12
CA ARG A 177 11.02 -0.24 8.78
C ARG A 177 11.91 -0.28 10.01
N GLU A 178 11.46 0.38 11.08
CA GLU A 178 12.09 0.49 12.39
C GLU A 178 10.99 0.52 13.46
N GLU A 179 11.36 0.58 14.73
CA GLU A 179 10.40 0.61 15.85
C GLU A 179 9.58 1.91 15.84
N PRO A 180 8.24 1.84 15.83
CA PRO A 180 7.38 2.99 15.94
C PRO A 180 7.24 3.45 17.40
N SER A 181 6.86 4.71 17.59
CA SER A 181 6.44 5.23 18.88
C SER A 181 4.91 5.27 19.00
N TRP A 182 4.44 5.28 20.25
CA TRP A 182 3.04 5.45 20.60
C TRP A 182 2.95 6.31 21.85
N GLU A 183 2.19 7.38 21.77
CA GLU A 183 1.83 8.21 22.93
C GLU A 183 0.36 7.95 23.26
N GLU A 184 0.07 7.71 24.53
CA GLU A 184 -1.32 7.63 25.01
C GLU A 184 -1.86 9.07 25.10
N ASP A 185 -3.03 9.30 24.49
CA ASP A 185 -3.78 10.55 24.61
C ASP A 185 -4.40 10.69 26.01
#